data_AF-A0A3G8YQP4-F1
#
_entry.id   AF-A0A3G8YQP4-F1
#
_cell.length_a   1.000
_cell.length_b   1.000
_cell.length_c   1.000
_cell.angle_alpha   90.00
_cell.angle_beta   90.00
_cell.angle_gamma   90.00
#
_symmetry.space_group_name_H-M   'P 1'
#
loop_
_entity.id
_entity.type
_entity.pdbx_description
1 polymer ?
#
loop_
_entity_poly.entity_id
_entity_poly.type
_entity_poly.pdbx_seq_one_letter_code
_entity_poly.pdbx_strand_id
1 'polypeptide(L)' 'MPRVQLIDTITGEIIEDLGWFEMASQARMACGRHAECLLVWALSPDGLWVAGEEDEVYQVEADLSN' A
#
# COMPACT_ATOMS: atom_id res chain seq x y z
N MET A 1 -10.30 8.15 -4.14
CA MET A 1 -10.28 6.69 -4.34
C MET A 1 -8.82 6.31 -4.29
N PRO A 2 -8.35 5.65 -3.23
CA PRO A 2 -6.93 5.33 -3.09
C PRO A 2 -6.49 4.18 -4.01
N ARG A 3 -5.33 4.33 -4.63
CA ARG A 3 -4.64 3.26 -5.36
C ARG A 3 -3.73 2.45 -4.44
N VAL A 4 -3.57 1.17 -4.77
CA VAL A 4 -2.63 0.26 -4.09
C VAL A 4 -1.60 -0.27 -5.07
N GLN A 5 -0.32 -0.12 -4.72
CA GLN A 5 0.79 -0.64 -5.52
C GLN A 5 1.77 -1.39 -4.62
N LEU A 6 2.21 -2.56 -5.07
CA LEU A 6 3.31 -3.30 -4.49
C LEU A 6 4.60 -2.91 -5.21
N ILE A 7 5.60 -2.54 -4.45
CA ILE A 7 6.86 -2.00 -4.96
C ILE A 7 8.01 -2.78 -4.33
N ASP A 8 8.99 -3.14 -5.13
CA ASP A 8 10.24 -3.73 -4.68
C ASP A 8 11.07 -2.67 -3.95
N THR A 9 11.48 -2.95 -2.72
CA THR A 9 12.23 -1.98 -1.90
C THR A 9 13.66 -1.77 -2.35
N ILE A 10 14.22 -2.72 -3.10
CA ILE A 10 15.62 -2.73 -3.53
C ILE A 10 15.77 -1.96 -4.85
N THR A 11 14.86 -2.20 -5.79
CA THR A 11 14.88 -1.62 -7.15
C THR A 11 13.96 -0.39 -7.28
N GLY A 12 12.96 -0.27 -6.41
CA GLY A 12 11.91 0.76 -6.48
C GLY A 12 10.91 0.52 -7.61
N GLU A 13 10.91 -0.67 -8.23
CA GLU A 13 10.00 -1.00 -9.32
C GLU A 13 8.64 -1.47 -8.80
N ILE A 14 7.57 -1.13 -9.52
CA ILE A 14 6.23 -1.65 -9.22
C ILE A 14 6.21 -3.13 -9.61
N ILE A 15 6.08 -4.00 -8.62
CA ILE A 15 5.90 -5.44 -8.79
C ILE A 15 4.47 -5.71 -9.28
N GLU A 16 3.49 -5.11 -8.61
CA GLU A 16 2.07 -5.31 -8.90
C GLU A 16 1.22 -4.07 -8.60
N ASP A 17 0.17 -3.85 -9.39
CA ASP A 17 -0.85 -2.83 -9.16
C ASP A 17 -2.16 -3.53 -8.76
N LEU A 18 -2.49 -3.46 -7.47
CA LEU A 18 -3.69 -4.06 -6.90
C LEU A 18 -4.95 -3.24 -7.20
N GLY A 19 -4.79 -2.08 -7.83
CA GLY A 19 -5.88 -1.26 -8.35
C GLY A 19 -6.40 -0.21 -7.37
N TRP A 20 -7.62 0.25 -7.66
CA TRP A 20 -8.28 1.36 -6.97
C TRP A 20 -9.34 0.84 -6.00
N PHE A 21 -9.41 1.45 -4.83
CA PHE A 21 -10.39 1.13 -3.80
C PHE A 21 -11.23 2.36 -3.47
N GLU A 22 -12.39 2.15 -2.84
CA GLU A 22 -13.25 3.26 -2.43
C GLU A 22 -12.70 3.97 -1.19
N MET A 23 -12.07 3.21 -0.29
CA MET A 23 -11.51 3.71 0.98
C MET A 23 -10.12 3.15 1.25
N ALA A 24 -9.28 3.90 1.96
CA ALA A 24 -7.92 3.50 2.31
C ALA A 24 -7.91 2.32 3.29
N SER A 25 -8.99 2.13 4.06
CA SER A 25 -9.19 0.92 4.88
C SER A 25 -9.36 -0.34 4.03
N GLN A 26 -10.14 -0.29 2.94
CA GLN A 26 -10.32 -1.41 2.03
C GLN A 26 -9.03 -1.75 1.29
N ALA A 27 -8.32 -0.72 0.83
CA ALA A 27 -7.01 -0.83 0.21
C ALA A 27 -6.00 -1.56 1.11
N ARG A 28 -5.87 -1.15 2.38
CA ARG A 28 -4.97 -1.81 3.35
C ARG A 28 -5.37 -3.26 3.65
N MET A 29 -6.67 -3.56 3.69
CA MET A 29 -7.15 -4.93 3.85
C MET A 29 -6.85 -5.80 2.62
N ALA A 30 -6.84 -5.23 1.41
CA ALA A 30 -6.44 -5.95 0.21
C ALA A 30 -4.94 -6.30 0.24
N CYS A 31 -4.09 -5.39 0.70
CA CYS A 31 -2.66 -5.64 0.87
C CYS A 31 -2.40 -6.78 1.87
N GLY A 32 -3.01 -6.75 3.06
CA GLY A 32 -2.83 -7.82 4.05
C GLY A 32 -3.39 -9.18 3.61
N ARG A 33 -4.40 -9.19 2.72
CA ARG A 33 -4.86 -10.43 2.07
C ARG A 33 -3.88 -10.93 1.01
N HIS A 34 -3.26 -10.02 0.26
CA HIS A 34 -2.29 -10.35 -0.76
C HIS A 34 -1.00 -10.91 -0.14
N ALA A 35 -0.45 -10.23 0.86
CA ALA A 35 0.74 -10.68 1.59
C ALA A 35 0.48 -11.90 2.50
N GLU A 36 -0.78 -12.34 2.62
CA GLU A 36 -1.22 -13.40 3.54
C GLU A 36 -0.78 -13.18 5.00
N CYS A 37 -0.50 -11.93 5.39
CA CYS A 37 0.12 -11.57 6.66
C CYS A 37 -0.40 -10.23 7.23
N LEU A 38 -0.08 -9.96 8.51
CA LEU A 38 -0.40 -8.69 9.16
C LEU A 38 0.70 -7.66 8.87
N LEU A 39 0.35 -6.65 8.08
CA LEU A 39 1.24 -5.55 7.71
C LEU A 39 1.23 -4.42 8.74
N VAL A 40 2.41 -3.87 9.06
CA VAL A 40 2.57 -2.67 9.88
C VAL A 40 2.60 -1.45 8.98
N TRP A 41 1.67 -0.51 9.22
CA TRP A 41 1.48 0.67 8.39
C TRP A 41 2.08 1.92 9.03
N ALA A 42 2.79 2.71 8.24
CA ALA A 42 3.26 4.04 8.59
C ALA A 42 2.73 5.05 7.55
N LEU A 43 2.42 6.26 8.00
CA LEU A 43 2.06 7.36 7.10
C LEU A 43 3.34 8.11 6.72
N SER A 44 3.67 8.16 5.44
CA SER A 44 4.81 8.90 4.92
C SER A 44 4.48 10.40 4.77
N PRO A 45 5.51 11.28 4.78
CA PRO A 45 5.30 12.73 4.71
C PRO A 45 4.64 13.24 3.42
N ASP A 46 4.69 12.44 2.35
CA ASP A 46 4.01 12.69 1.07
C ASP A 46 2.51 12.36 1.10
N GLY A 47 1.99 11.85 2.21
CA GLY A 47 0.59 11.49 2.38
C GLY A 47 0.23 10.11 1.88
N LEU A 48 1.21 9.23 1.67
CA LEU A 48 0.97 7.81 1.38
C LEU A 48 1.02 6.96 2.66
N TRP A 49 0.22 5.90 2.71
CA TRP A 49 0.40 4.83 3.68
C TRP A 49 1.38 3.82 3.09
N VAL A 50 2.43 3.51 3.84
CA VAL A 50 3.46 2.56 3.46
C VAL A 50 3.46 1.41 4.48
N ALA A 51 3.46 0.18 3.99
CA ALA A 51 3.75 -1.01 4.78
C ALA A 51 4.87 -1.80 4.13
N GLY A 52 5.78 -2.35 4.92
CA GLY A 52 6.88 -3.17 4.42
C GLY A 52 6.84 -4.59 4.96
N GLU A 53 7.25 -5.53 4.12
CA GLU A 53 7.55 -6.91 4.44
C GLU A 53 8.86 -7.28 3.74
N GLU A 54 9.91 -7.59 4.51
CA GLU A 54 11.24 -7.96 3.98
C GLU A 54 11.72 -7.05 2.83
N ASP A 55 11.63 -7.53 1.58
CA ASP A 55 12.09 -6.85 0.37
C ASP A 55 10.96 -6.15 -0.42
N GLU A 56 9.71 -6.19 0.05
CA GLU A 56 8.53 -5.64 -0.61
C GLU A 56 7.86 -4.54 0.23
N VAL A 57 7.33 -3.51 -0.42
CA VAL A 57 6.52 -2.46 0.22
C VAL A 57 5.21 -2.22 -0.52
N TYR A 58 4.13 -2.15 0.25
CA TYR A 58 2.83 -1.70 -0.21
C TYR A 58 2.72 -0.19 -0.02
N GLN A 59 2.40 0.52 -1.11
CA GLN A 59 2.00 1.92 -1.06
C GLN A 59 0.50 2.04 -1.32
N VAL A 60 -0.17 2.77 -0.43
CA VAL A 60 -1.59 3.06 -0.50
C VAL A 60 -1.77 4.56 -0.40
N GLU A 61 -2.43 5.18 -1.38
CA GLU A 61 -2.77 6.59 -1.26
C GLU A 61 -3.64 6.83 -0.01
N ALA A 62 -3.36 7.86 0.79
CA ALA A 62 -4.29 8.23 1.85
C ALA A 62 -5.62 8.66 1.24
N ASP A 63 -6.72 8.44 1.97
CA ASP A 63 -8.00 9.04 1.62
C ASP A 63 -7.84 10.56 1.66
N LEU A 64 -7.63 11.18 0.50
CA LEU A 64 -7.75 12.61 0.27
C LEU A 64 -9.25 12.97 0.28
N SER A 65 -9.91 12.72 1.41
CA SER A 65 -11.24 13.27 1.67
C SER A 65 -11.03 14.73 2.05
N ASN A 66 -11.03 15.59 1.03
CA ASN A 66 -11.22 17.03 1.18
C ASN A 66 -12.69 17.33 1.55
#